data_AF-A0A7W8BJZ7-F1
#
_entry.id   AF-A0A7W8BJZ7-F1
#
_cell.length_a   1.000
_cell.length_b   1.000
_cell.length_c   1.000
_cell.angle_alpha   90.00
_cell.angle_beta   90.00
_cell.angle_gamma   90.00
#
_symmetry.space_group_name_H-M   'P 1'
#
loop_
_entity.id
_entity.type
_entity.pdbx_description
1 polymer ?
#
loop_
_entity_poly.entity_id
_entity_poly.type
_entity_poly.pdbx_seq_one_letter_code
_entity_poly.pdbx_strand_id
1 'polypeptide(L)'
;MKGAVAVPHARRDTARAVRAALRRAALVAAPALTALLALAVAPSAAPAPAGGPTVCTVDGILQPGPDVLGTESADRIECSSVAAGHVVDGLGGADVLTLTGPVEGDVRGGRGDDTLLALPGGEEAPRAGLHGDEGNDTIRFADGVEVSGLVDGGEGDDRIVVRGTLTRSGQIFGDGGDDDIHVHNNQGFADARPGARDLCLADMGNPCPR
;
A
#
# COMPACT_ATOMS: atom_id res chain seq x y z
N MET A 1 14.52 -22.89 64.05
CA MET A 1 15.34 -24.00 63.49
C MET A 1 16.05 -23.43 62.27
N LYS A 2 17.32 -22.99 62.41
CA LYS A 2 18.56 -23.73 62.10
C LYS A 2 18.58 -24.19 60.63
N GLY A 3 19.53 -23.88 59.76
CA GLY A 3 20.85 -23.20 59.82
C GLY A 3 21.29 -22.99 58.35
N ALA A 4 22.49 -22.60 57.95
CA ALA A 4 23.79 -22.36 58.55
C ALA A 4 24.61 -21.58 57.48
N VAL A 5 25.40 -20.55 57.85
CA VAL A 5 26.88 -20.54 57.83
C VAL A 5 27.47 -20.46 56.40
N ALA A 6 28.24 -19.43 56.02
CA ALA A 6 29.65 -19.32 56.39
C ALA A 6 30.24 -17.90 56.28
N VAL A 7 31.25 -17.68 57.12
CA VAL A 7 32.07 -16.48 57.34
C VAL A 7 33.51 -16.81 56.87
N PRO A 8 34.56 -16.00 57.13
CA PRO A 8 35.20 -14.95 56.33
C PRO A 8 36.64 -15.29 55.86
N HIS A 9 37.29 -14.34 55.17
CA HIS A 9 38.72 -13.91 55.23
C HIS A 9 39.08 -13.31 53.85
N ALA A 10 39.94 -12.30 53.68
CA ALA A 10 41.12 -11.89 54.43
C ALA A 10 41.43 -10.39 54.23
N ARG A 11 42.34 -9.93 55.09
CA ARG A 11 42.82 -8.57 55.34
C ARG A 11 43.94 -8.12 54.39
N ARG A 12 44.20 -6.80 54.41
CA ARG A 12 45.50 -6.05 54.54
C ARG A 12 45.55 -4.91 53.52
N ASP A 13 45.44 -3.66 53.96
CA ASP A 13 46.49 -2.79 54.52
C ASP A 13 47.58 -2.39 53.52
N THR A 14 47.69 -1.07 53.32
CA THR A 14 48.90 -0.21 53.15
C THR A 14 48.61 0.88 52.10
N ALA A 15 48.31 2.12 52.51
CA ALA A 15 49.24 3.17 52.91
C ALA A 15 50.14 3.69 51.77
N ARG A 16 49.88 4.91 51.26
CA ARG A 16 50.91 5.96 51.22
C ARG A 16 50.34 7.36 50.96
N ALA A 17 50.80 8.28 51.80
CA ALA A 17 50.62 9.71 51.74
C ALA A 17 51.24 10.35 50.48
N VAL A 18 50.84 11.58 50.16
CA VAL A 18 51.69 12.79 50.27
C VAL A 18 50.90 14.00 49.72
N ARG A 19 50.72 15.02 50.56
CA ARG A 19 50.32 16.37 50.15
C ARG A 19 51.54 17.11 49.61
N ALA A 20 51.41 17.73 48.43
CA ALA A 20 52.28 18.81 47.95
C ALA A 20 51.38 19.77 47.14
N ALA A 21 50.99 20.92 47.70
CA ALA A 21 51.71 22.19 47.69
C ALA A 21 51.69 22.90 46.32
N LEU A 22 50.73 23.82 46.20
CA LEU A 22 50.75 25.14 45.55
C LEU A 22 51.69 25.34 44.34
N ARG A 23 51.11 25.59 43.16
CA ARG A 23 51.73 26.46 42.14
C ARG A 23 50.73 27.39 41.46
N ARG A 24 50.85 28.67 41.84
CA ARG A 24 50.72 29.91 41.06
C ARG A 24 49.55 30.03 40.08
N ALA A 25 48.55 30.81 40.50
CA ALA A 25 47.66 31.53 39.62
C ALA A 25 48.46 32.53 38.77
N ALA A 26 48.40 32.37 37.45
CA ALA A 26 48.72 33.42 36.50
C ALA A 26 47.44 33.69 35.70
N LEU A 27 46.86 34.87 35.91
CA LEU A 27 45.83 35.44 35.06
C LEU A 27 46.39 35.57 33.64
N VAL A 28 45.75 34.93 32.68
CA VAL A 28 45.85 35.34 31.27
C VAL A 28 44.43 35.60 30.82
N ALA A 29 44.16 36.86 30.46
CA ALA A 29 42.88 37.32 29.96
C ALA A 29 42.54 36.57 28.66
N ALA A 30 41.45 35.81 28.68
CA ALA A 30 40.88 35.21 27.47
C ALA A 30 39.94 36.24 26.82
N PRO A 31 40.04 36.48 25.49
CA PRO A 31 39.03 37.26 24.80
C PRO A 31 37.74 36.43 24.74
N ALA A 32 36.62 37.05 25.10
CA ALA A 32 35.30 36.45 24.98
C ALA A 32 34.99 36.24 23.48
N LEU A 33 35.18 35.00 23.02
CA LEU A 33 34.77 34.57 21.69
C LEU A 33 33.27 34.27 21.77
N THR A 34 32.44 35.22 21.35
CA THR A 34 30.99 35.02 21.21
C THR A 34 30.75 34.03 20.07
N ALA A 35 30.64 32.75 20.39
CA ALA A 35 30.23 31.74 19.43
C ALA A 35 28.73 31.95 19.14
N LEU A 36 28.39 32.60 18.02
CA LEU A 36 27.04 32.52 17.47
C LEU A 36 26.83 31.06 17.03
N LEU A 37 26.13 30.31 17.86
CA LEU A 37 25.62 28.99 17.51
C LEU A 37 24.50 29.22 16.49
N ALA A 38 24.83 29.18 15.21
CA ALA A 38 23.82 29.10 14.17
C ALA A 38 23.12 27.74 14.32
N LEU A 39 21.93 27.72 14.91
CA LEU A 39 21.03 26.58 14.78
C LEU A 39 20.66 26.49 13.30
N ALA A 40 21.37 25.62 12.57
CA ALA A 40 20.88 25.14 11.30
C ALA A 40 19.59 24.38 11.57
N VAL A 41 18.45 25.04 11.38
CA VAL A 41 17.17 24.34 11.21
C VAL A 41 17.32 23.58 9.90
N ALA A 42 17.62 22.28 10.00
CA ALA A 42 17.52 21.40 8.86
C ALA A 42 16.07 21.50 8.36
N PRO A 43 15.81 21.77 7.07
CA PRO A 43 14.47 21.63 6.55
C PRO A 43 14.05 20.19 6.83
N SER A 44 12.92 20.01 7.53
CA SER A 44 12.27 18.73 7.63
C SER A 44 12.04 18.25 6.20
N ALA A 45 12.79 17.24 5.77
CA ALA A 45 12.46 16.53 4.54
C ALA A 45 11.02 16.06 4.73
N ALA A 46 10.11 16.57 3.91
CA ALA A 46 8.80 15.95 3.78
C ALA A 46 9.06 14.45 3.52
N PRO A 47 8.28 13.53 4.12
CA PRO A 47 8.38 12.13 3.74
C PRO A 47 8.29 12.09 2.21
N ALA A 48 9.30 11.49 1.55
CA ALA A 48 9.15 11.12 0.16
C ALA A 48 7.83 10.35 0.06
N PRO A 49 6.98 10.61 -0.94
CA PRO A 49 5.79 9.78 -1.12
C PRO A 49 6.25 8.32 -1.11
N ALA A 50 5.76 7.56 -0.15
CA ALA A 50 5.95 6.13 -0.15
C ALA A 50 5.12 5.61 -1.33
N GLY A 51 5.80 5.28 -2.42
CA GLY A 51 5.19 4.81 -3.66
C GLY A 51 6.22 4.95 -4.78
N GLY A 52 6.50 3.85 -5.50
CA GLY A 52 7.35 3.88 -6.69
C GLY A 52 6.72 4.71 -7.81
N PRO A 53 7.37 4.86 -8.99
CA PRO A 53 6.73 5.48 -10.14
C PRO A 53 5.56 4.62 -10.66
N THR A 54 4.52 5.24 -11.22
CA THR A 54 3.60 4.52 -12.14
C THR A 54 4.33 4.27 -13.44
N VAL A 55 4.34 3.01 -13.87
CA VAL A 55 5.00 2.58 -15.11
C VAL A 55 4.02 1.70 -15.87
N CYS A 56 3.50 2.25 -16.97
CA CYS A 56 2.54 1.56 -17.83
C CYS A 56 2.92 1.70 -19.30
N THR A 57 2.36 0.85 -20.14
CA THR A 57 2.30 1.05 -21.58
C THR A 57 0.85 1.13 -22.03
N VAL A 58 0.56 2.01 -23.00
CA VAL A 58 -0.71 2.06 -23.72
C VAL A 58 -0.40 1.68 -25.16
N ASP A 59 -0.95 0.56 -25.63
CA ASP A 59 -0.66 -0.03 -26.94
C ASP A 59 0.85 -0.23 -27.20
N GLY A 60 1.57 -0.62 -26.14
CA GLY A 60 3.02 -0.86 -26.18
C GLY A 60 3.89 0.41 -26.14
N ILE A 61 3.29 1.60 -26.06
CA ILE A 61 4.00 2.86 -25.89
C ILE A 61 4.09 3.17 -24.39
N LEU A 62 5.30 3.34 -23.87
CA LEU A 62 5.55 3.70 -22.48
C LEU A 62 4.89 5.05 -22.14
N GLN A 63 4.02 5.03 -21.13
CA GLN A 63 3.39 6.20 -20.54
C GLN A 63 3.74 6.25 -19.04
N PRO A 64 4.57 7.22 -18.61
CA PRO A 64 4.79 7.44 -17.19
C PRO A 64 3.59 8.16 -16.57
N GLY A 65 3.30 7.89 -15.29
CA GLY A 65 2.26 8.61 -14.56
C GLY A 65 2.58 10.10 -14.32
N PRO A 66 1.69 10.84 -13.64
CA PRO A 66 0.63 10.32 -12.75
C PRO A 66 -0.64 9.86 -13.47
N ASP A 67 -0.94 10.41 -14.65
CA ASP A 67 -2.13 10.06 -15.42
C ASP A 67 -1.72 9.22 -16.62
N VAL A 68 -2.19 7.98 -16.69
CA VAL A 68 -2.04 7.09 -17.84
C VAL A 68 -3.41 6.93 -18.47
N LEU A 69 -3.58 7.47 -19.68
CA LEU A 69 -4.88 7.52 -20.35
C LEU A 69 -4.85 6.69 -21.63
N GLY A 70 -5.88 5.88 -21.83
CA GLY A 70 -6.24 5.28 -23.11
C GLY A 70 -6.84 6.30 -24.08
N THR A 71 -7.78 5.85 -24.89
CA THR A 71 -8.42 6.58 -25.99
C THR A 71 -9.93 6.33 -25.99
N GLU A 72 -10.62 6.70 -27.07
CA GLU A 72 -12.05 6.38 -27.26
C GLU A 72 -12.23 5.07 -28.04
N SER A 73 -11.18 4.26 -28.14
CA SER A 73 -11.12 2.98 -28.84
C SER A 73 -10.48 1.94 -27.95
N ALA A 74 -10.70 0.66 -28.23
CA ALA A 74 -10.11 -0.42 -27.45
C ALA A 74 -8.58 -0.32 -27.35
N ASP A 75 -8.09 -0.18 -26.13
CA ASP A 75 -6.69 -0.05 -25.75
C ASP A 75 -6.17 -1.30 -25.03
N ARG A 76 -4.86 -1.53 -25.13
CA ARG A 76 -4.14 -2.48 -24.27
C ARG A 76 -3.25 -1.70 -23.32
N ILE A 77 -3.60 -1.72 -22.04
CA ILE A 77 -2.86 -1.02 -20.99
C ILE A 77 -2.16 -2.05 -20.10
N GLU A 78 -0.84 -1.99 -20.02
CA GLU A 78 -0.06 -2.91 -19.18
C GLU A 78 0.75 -2.11 -18.16
N CYS A 79 0.48 -2.31 -16.87
CA CYS A 79 1.14 -1.59 -15.78
C CYS A 79 1.98 -2.52 -14.90
N SER A 80 3.25 -2.18 -14.75
CA SER A 80 4.15 -2.84 -13.79
C SER A 80 4.11 -2.22 -12.40
N SER A 81 3.45 -1.07 -12.25
CA SER A 81 3.15 -0.42 -10.97
C SER A 81 2.18 0.75 -11.18
N VAL A 82 1.29 0.97 -10.22
CA VAL A 82 0.43 2.15 -10.13
C VAL A 82 0.62 2.77 -8.75
N ALA A 83 1.18 3.98 -8.69
CA ALA A 83 1.52 4.63 -7.43
C ALA A 83 0.31 5.27 -6.74
N ALA A 84 0.41 5.47 -5.42
CA ALA A 84 -0.63 6.15 -4.66
C ALA A 84 -0.99 7.53 -5.22
N GLY A 85 -2.28 7.77 -5.45
CA GLY A 85 -2.81 9.02 -6.00
C GLY A 85 -2.58 9.22 -7.49
N HIS A 86 -2.08 8.22 -8.21
CA HIS A 86 -2.03 8.20 -9.67
C HIS A 86 -3.28 7.52 -10.23
N VAL A 87 -3.60 7.80 -11.49
CA VAL A 87 -4.77 7.27 -12.20
C VAL A 87 -4.33 6.60 -13.49
N VAL A 88 -4.88 5.41 -13.73
CA VAL A 88 -4.88 4.73 -15.02
C VAL A 88 -6.32 4.63 -15.49
N ASP A 89 -6.62 5.07 -16.70
CA ASP A 89 -8.00 5.16 -17.21
C ASP A 89 -8.03 4.71 -18.68
N GLY A 90 -8.82 3.69 -19.01
CA GLY A 90 -9.05 3.24 -20.39
C GLY A 90 -9.84 4.24 -21.23
N LEU A 91 -10.59 5.12 -20.57
CA LEU A 91 -11.51 6.13 -21.12
C LEU A 91 -12.72 5.54 -21.82
N GLY A 92 -12.59 5.03 -23.04
CA GLY A 92 -13.71 4.49 -23.78
C GLY A 92 -13.24 3.46 -24.78
N GLY A 93 -13.97 2.36 -24.94
CA GLY A 93 -13.45 1.27 -25.75
C GLY A 93 -13.96 -0.06 -25.24
N ALA A 94 -13.17 -1.09 -25.44
CA ALA A 94 -13.33 -2.37 -24.76
C ALA A 94 -11.90 -2.76 -24.43
N ASP A 95 -11.44 -2.26 -23.30
CA ASP A 95 -10.05 -2.14 -22.94
C ASP A 95 -9.57 -3.37 -22.21
N VAL A 96 -8.27 -3.63 -22.31
CA VAL A 96 -7.63 -4.69 -21.55
C VAL A 96 -6.52 -4.09 -20.70
N LEU A 97 -6.77 -4.00 -19.39
CA LEU A 97 -5.85 -3.46 -18.40
C LEU A 97 -5.20 -4.62 -17.63
N THR A 98 -3.89 -4.81 -17.79
CA THR A 98 -3.13 -5.87 -17.10
C THR A 98 -2.18 -5.28 -16.08
N LEU A 99 -2.31 -5.69 -14.82
CA LEU A 99 -1.53 -5.23 -13.68
C LEU A 99 -0.58 -6.35 -13.22
N THR A 100 0.72 -6.14 -13.37
CA THR A 100 1.76 -7.14 -13.02
C THR A 100 2.62 -6.72 -11.83
N GLY A 101 2.29 -5.61 -11.19
CA GLY A 101 3.00 -5.10 -10.01
C GLY A 101 2.10 -4.24 -9.13
N PRO A 102 2.62 -3.71 -8.01
CA PRO A 102 1.80 -3.14 -6.95
C PRO A 102 0.85 -2.04 -7.43
N VAL A 103 -0.39 -2.09 -6.94
CA VAL A 103 -1.44 -1.13 -7.25
C VAL A 103 -1.79 -0.36 -5.99
N GLU A 104 -1.37 0.89 -5.92
CA GLU A 104 -1.59 1.80 -4.80
C GLU A 104 -2.50 2.99 -5.17
N GLY A 105 -2.75 3.20 -6.47
CA GLY A 105 -3.62 4.24 -7.03
C GLY A 105 -4.90 3.68 -7.65
N ASP A 106 -5.54 4.48 -8.50
CA ASP A 106 -6.82 4.13 -9.11
C ASP A 106 -6.61 3.61 -10.55
N VAL A 107 -7.32 2.54 -10.88
CA VAL A 107 -7.37 1.93 -12.23
C VAL A 107 -8.82 1.84 -12.65
N ARG A 108 -9.14 2.37 -13.83
CA ARG A 108 -10.50 2.51 -14.37
C ARG A 108 -10.58 1.89 -15.76
N GLY A 109 -11.60 1.07 -16.01
CA GLY A 109 -11.96 0.62 -17.35
C GLY A 109 -12.41 1.81 -18.20
N GLY A 110 -13.43 2.51 -17.73
CA GLY A 110 -13.97 3.68 -18.39
C GLY A 110 -15.33 3.35 -18.99
N ARG A 111 -15.53 3.64 -20.27
CA ARG A 111 -16.77 3.26 -20.99
C ARG A 111 -16.54 2.05 -21.88
N GLY A 112 -17.50 1.14 -21.85
CA GLY A 112 -17.57 -0.07 -22.66
C GLY A 112 -17.16 -1.31 -21.89
N ASP A 113 -17.24 -2.47 -22.54
CA ASP A 113 -17.05 -3.75 -21.85
C ASP A 113 -15.54 -4.04 -21.66
N ASP A 114 -15.00 -3.72 -20.49
CA ASP A 114 -13.57 -3.75 -20.20
C ASP A 114 -13.12 -5.01 -19.46
N THR A 115 -11.82 -5.28 -19.50
CA THR A 115 -11.20 -6.39 -18.78
C THR A 115 -10.01 -5.92 -17.97
N LEU A 116 -10.14 -5.97 -16.64
CA LEU A 116 -9.08 -5.66 -15.68
C LEU A 116 -8.51 -6.96 -15.11
N LEU A 117 -7.20 -7.17 -15.27
CA LEU A 117 -6.51 -8.39 -14.84
C LEU A 117 -5.34 -8.08 -13.92
N ALA A 118 -5.48 -8.39 -12.65
CA ALA A 118 -4.38 -8.39 -11.68
C ALA A 118 -3.70 -9.77 -11.64
N LEU A 119 -2.49 -9.83 -12.18
CA LEU A 119 -1.63 -11.02 -12.20
C LEU A 119 -0.78 -11.10 -10.92
N PRO A 120 -0.07 -12.21 -10.64
CA PRO A 120 0.82 -12.27 -9.50
C PRO A 120 1.80 -11.10 -9.46
N GLY A 121 1.84 -10.38 -8.32
CA GLY A 121 2.54 -9.10 -8.17
C GLY A 121 1.62 -7.87 -8.24
N GLY A 122 0.45 -7.99 -8.87
CA GLY A 122 -0.62 -7.01 -8.96
C GLY A 122 -1.43 -6.83 -7.67
N GLU A 123 -0.76 -6.82 -6.52
CA GLU A 123 -1.38 -6.67 -5.21
C GLU A 123 -2.05 -5.30 -5.07
N GLU A 124 -3.30 -5.27 -4.62
CA GLU A 124 -4.06 -4.03 -4.45
C GLU A 124 -3.96 -3.53 -3.00
N ALA A 125 -3.48 -2.30 -2.83
CA ALA A 125 -3.31 -1.68 -1.52
C ALA A 125 -4.63 -1.13 -0.95
N PRO A 126 -4.74 -0.92 0.38
CA PRO A 126 -5.99 -0.48 1.02
C PRO A 126 -6.58 0.88 0.61
N ARG A 127 -5.89 1.66 -0.21
CA ARG A 127 -6.35 2.97 -0.71
C ARG A 127 -6.40 3.03 -2.23
N ALA A 128 -6.12 1.92 -2.90
CA ALA A 128 -6.28 1.78 -4.33
C ALA A 128 -7.75 1.50 -4.66
N GLY A 129 -8.09 1.70 -5.92
CA GLY A 129 -9.39 1.42 -6.50
C GLY A 129 -9.24 0.75 -7.86
N LEU A 130 -9.97 -0.33 -8.09
CA LEU A 130 -10.19 -0.92 -9.41
C LEU A 130 -11.67 -0.77 -9.76
N HIS A 131 -11.95 -0.09 -10.86
CA HIS A 131 -13.31 0.25 -11.29
C HIS A 131 -13.53 -0.24 -12.72
N GLY A 132 -14.61 -0.97 -12.96
CA GLY A 132 -15.09 -1.23 -14.33
C GLY A 132 -15.63 0.07 -14.98
N ASP A 133 -16.44 0.81 -14.21
CA ASP A 133 -17.14 2.05 -14.59
C ASP A 133 -18.40 1.77 -15.44
N GLU A 134 -18.51 2.19 -16.71
CA GLU A 134 -19.73 1.95 -17.52
C GLU A 134 -19.52 0.78 -18.49
N GLY A 135 -20.23 -0.33 -18.37
CA GLY A 135 -20.08 -1.48 -19.27
C GLY A 135 -20.32 -2.80 -18.57
N ASN A 136 -20.29 -3.92 -19.33
CA ASN A 136 -20.29 -5.24 -18.72
C ASN A 136 -18.85 -5.71 -18.53
N ASP A 137 -18.28 -5.39 -17.38
CA ASP A 137 -16.86 -5.49 -17.14
C ASP A 137 -16.46 -6.85 -16.58
N THR A 138 -15.19 -7.19 -16.77
CA THR A 138 -14.56 -8.36 -16.15
C THR A 138 -13.35 -7.95 -15.35
N ILE A 139 -13.46 -8.03 -14.01
CA ILE A 139 -12.36 -7.78 -13.09
C ILE A 139 -11.87 -9.12 -12.52
N ARG A 140 -10.60 -9.45 -12.71
CA ARG A 140 -10.02 -10.72 -12.27
C ARG A 140 -8.71 -10.54 -11.51
N PHE A 141 -8.64 -11.13 -10.33
CA PHE A 141 -7.42 -11.28 -9.55
C PHE A 141 -6.96 -12.73 -9.58
N ALA A 142 -5.70 -12.95 -9.93
CA ALA A 142 -5.09 -14.27 -10.03
C ALA A 142 -4.92 -14.95 -8.66
N ASP A 143 -4.58 -16.24 -8.71
CA ASP A 143 -4.27 -17.02 -7.50
C ASP A 143 -3.13 -16.34 -6.72
N GLY A 144 -3.31 -16.22 -5.41
CA GLY A 144 -2.31 -15.64 -4.50
C GLY A 144 -2.29 -14.11 -4.41
N VAL A 145 -3.08 -13.40 -5.22
CA VAL A 145 -3.20 -11.93 -5.14
C VAL A 145 -4.13 -11.51 -3.99
N GLU A 146 -3.67 -10.58 -3.16
CA GLU A 146 -4.37 -9.89 -2.09
C GLU A 146 -5.05 -8.63 -2.62
N VAL A 147 -6.34 -8.52 -2.31
CA VAL A 147 -7.20 -7.39 -2.65
C VAL A 147 -7.53 -6.66 -1.36
N SER A 148 -6.96 -5.47 -1.16
CA SER A 148 -7.13 -4.73 0.09
C SER A 148 -7.89 -3.42 -0.04
N GLY A 149 -8.05 -2.89 -1.25
CA GLY A 149 -8.74 -1.64 -1.53
C GLY A 149 -10.19 -1.84 -1.97
N LEU A 150 -10.65 -0.98 -2.88
CA LEU A 150 -12.00 -0.98 -3.41
C LEU A 150 -12.00 -1.59 -4.81
N VAL A 151 -12.85 -2.59 -5.03
CA VAL A 151 -13.21 -3.08 -6.35
C VAL A 151 -14.67 -2.76 -6.61
N ASP A 152 -14.96 -2.15 -7.75
CA ASP A 152 -16.28 -1.71 -8.13
C ASP A 152 -16.55 -2.15 -9.58
N GLY A 153 -17.66 -2.84 -9.81
CA GLY A 153 -18.12 -3.19 -11.17
C GLY A 153 -18.54 -1.92 -11.90
N GLY A 154 -19.56 -1.26 -11.38
CA GLY A 154 -20.05 0.01 -11.88
C GLY A 154 -21.46 -0.14 -12.43
N GLU A 155 -21.73 0.38 -13.63
CA GLU A 155 -23.02 0.21 -14.31
C GLU A 155 -22.90 -0.81 -15.44
N GLY A 156 -23.63 -1.93 -15.33
CA GLY A 156 -23.69 -3.01 -16.31
C GLY A 156 -23.69 -4.37 -15.62
N ASP A 157 -23.81 -5.45 -16.38
CA ASP A 157 -23.81 -6.81 -15.81
C ASP A 157 -22.36 -7.28 -15.62
N ASP A 158 -21.79 -7.08 -14.43
CA ASP A 158 -20.37 -7.25 -14.20
C ASP A 158 -19.96 -8.64 -13.73
N ARG A 159 -18.69 -8.99 -14.00
CA ARG A 159 -18.07 -10.21 -13.50
C ARG A 159 -16.80 -9.91 -12.72
N ILE A 160 -16.85 -10.12 -11.40
CA ILE A 160 -15.70 -9.94 -10.51
C ILE A 160 -15.26 -11.29 -9.95
N VAL A 161 -14.00 -11.68 -10.18
CA VAL A 161 -13.45 -12.94 -9.67
C VAL A 161 -12.14 -12.71 -8.93
N VAL A 162 -12.13 -12.99 -7.63
CA VAL A 162 -10.94 -12.98 -6.79
C VAL A 162 -10.51 -14.41 -6.49
N ARG A 163 -9.51 -14.93 -7.20
CA ARG A 163 -8.96 -16.26 -6.93
C ARG A 163 -8.01 -16.29 -5.72
N GLY A 164 -7.45 -15.13 -5.36
CA GLY A 164 -6.64 -14.97 -4.16
C GLY A 164 -7.47 -14.68 -2.91
N THR A 165 -7.10 -13.63 -2.18
CA THR A 165 -7.75 -13.27 -0.91
C THR A 165 -8.26 -11.83 -0.96
N LEU A 166 -9.55 -11.64 -0.67
CA LEU A 166 -10.07 -10.33 -0.29
C LEU A 166 -9.73 -10.10 1.17
N THR A 167 -8.86 -9.14 1.46
CA THR A 167 -8.38 -8.92 2.83
C THR A 167 -9.44 -8.20 3.67
N ARG A 168 -9.18 -8.02 4.97
CA ARG A 168 -10.15 -7.39 5.88
C ARG A 168 -10.53 -5.95 5.50
N SER A 169 -9.63 -5.21 4.85
CA SER A 169 -9.94 -3.87 4.36
C SER A 169 -10.58 -3.88 2.96
N GLY A 170 -10.45 -4.99 2.24
CA GLY A 170 -10.95 -5.14 0.89
C GLY A 170 -12.48 -5.08 0.83
N GLN A 171 -12.98 -4.34 -0.15
CA GLN A 171 -14.40 -4.21 -0.43
C GLN A 171 -14.63 -4.45 -1.92
N ILE A 172 -15.67 -5.23 -2.24
CA ILE A 172 -16.11 -5.46 -3.61
C ILE A 172 -17.59 -5.10 -3.72
N PHE A 173 -17.94 -4.29 -4.72
CA PHE A 173 -19.31 -3.98 -5.08
C PHE A 173 -19.55 -4.32 -6.56
N GLY A 174 -20.71 -4.90 -6.85
CA GLY A 174 -21.19 -5.06 -8.23
C GLY A 174 -21.82 -3.77 -8.76
N ASP A 175 -22.53 -3.06 -7.87
CA ASP A 175 -23.28 -1.85 -8.17
C ASP A 175 -24.46 -2.09 -9.13
N GLY A 176 -24.58 -1.35 -10.22
CA GLY A 176 -25.81 -1.29 -11.01
C GLY A 176 -25.85 -2.32 -12.13
N GLY A 177 -26.60 -3.40 -11.98
CA GLY A 177 -26.74 -4.42 -13.04
C GLY A 177 -26.98 -5.79 -12.42
N ASP A 178 -27.01 -6.86 -13.22
CA ASP A 178 -27.08 -8.23 -12.71
C ASP A 178 -25.66 -8.83 -12.59
N ASP A 179 -25.04 -8.72 -11.42
CA ASP A 179 -23.60 -9.01 -11.25
C ASP A 179 -23.28 -10.45 -10.80
N ASP A 180 -22.11 -10.97 -11.19
CA ASP A 180 -21.52 -12.23 -10.68
C ASP A 180 -20.18 -11.99 -9.99
N ILE A 181 -20.20 -12.00 -8.66
CA ILE A 181 -19.03 -11.90 -7.80
C ILE A 181 -18.68 -13.29 -7.24
N HIS A 182 -17.45 -13.72 -7.48
CA HIS A 182 -16.89 -14.92 -6.87
C HIS A 182 -15.56 -14.64 -6.17
N VAL A 183 -15.53 -14.84 -4.85
CA VAL A 183 -14.34 -14.66 -4.01
C VAL A 183 -13.90 -16.01 -3.45
N HIS A 184 -12.66 -16.40 -3.70
CA HIS A 184 -12.12 -17.64 -3.15
C HIS A 184 -12.01 -17.56 -1.62
N ASN A 185 -11.22 -16.63 -1.09
CA ASN A 185 -11.06 -16.41 0.35
C ASN A 185 -11.49 -15.00 0.73
N ASN A 186 -12.72 -14.86 1.24
CA ASN A 186 -13.28 -13.58 1.63
C ASN A 186 -13.01 -13.26 3.10
N GLN A 187 -12.12 -12.31 3.40
CA GLN A 187 -11.93 -11.78 4.76
C GLN A 187 -12.49 -10.36 4.93
N GLY A 188 -12.92 -9.74 3.83
CA GLY A 188 -13.45 -8.39 3.74
C GLY A 188 -14.97 -8.39 3.55
N PHE A 189 -15.44 -7.51 2.66
CA PHE A 189 -16.85 -7.36 2.33
C PHE A 189 -17.03 -7.45 0.81
N ALA A 190 -17.98 -8.26 0.35
CA ALA A 190 -18.32 -8.38 -1.06
C ALA A 190 -19.85 -8.40 -1.19
N ASP A 191 -20.40 -7.54 -2.03
CA ASP A 191 -21.84 -7.41 -2.26
C ASP A 191 -22.12 -7.13 -3.74
N ALA A 192 -22.88 -7.99 -4.40
CA ALA A 192 -23.17 -7.90 -5.84
C ALA A 192 -24.39 -7.02 -6.14
N ARG A 193 -24.93 -6.31 -5.16
CA ARG A 193 -26.16 -5.53 -5.28
C ARG A 193 -25.87 -4.06 -5.61
N PRO A 194 -26.84 -3.33 -6.19
CA PRO A 194 -28.21 -3.75 -6.54
C PRO A 194 -28.46 -4.24 -7.97
N GLY A 195 -29.08 -5.42 -8.07
CA GLY A 195 -29.70 -5.94 -9.29
C GLY A 195 -30.77 -6.99 -9.02
N ALA A 196 -31.35 -7.49 -10.11
CA ALA A 196 -32.47 -8.43 -10.03
C ALA A 196 -31.99 -9.88 -9.87
N ARG A 197 -30.77 -10.19 -10.33
CA ARG A 197 -30.22 -11.55 -10.41
C ARG A 197 -28.80 -11.68 -9.88
N ASP A 198 -28.38 -10.76 -9.03
CA ASP A 198 -27.04 -10.73 -8.46
C ASP A 198 -26.67 -12.05 -7.82
N LEU A 199 -25.45 -12.47 -8.08
CA LEU A 199 -24.82 -13.63 -7.50
C LEU A 199 -23.53 -13.20 -6.80
N CYS A 200 -23.49 -13.37 -5.48
CA CYS A 200 -22.25 -13.27 -4.74
C CYS A 200 -21.96 -14.59 -4.03
N LEU A 201 -20.81 -15.18 -4.33
CA LEU A 201 -20.32 -16.42 -3.75
C LEU A 201 -18.95 -16.21 -3.12
N ALA A 202 -18.79 -16.67 -1.88
CA ALA A 202 -17.49 -16.86 -1.25
C ALA A 202 -17.24 -18.36 -1.03
N ASP A 203 -16.10 -18.90 -1.48
CA ASP A 203 -15.78 -20.33 -1.22
C ASP A 203 -15.50 -20.55 0.27
N MET A 204 -14.82 -19.59 0.90
CA MET A 204 -14.53 -19.59 2.33
C MET A 204 -14.40 -18.17 2.90
N GLY A 205 -14.50 -18.07 4.23
CA GLY A 205 -14.42 -16.80 4.96
C GLY A 205 -15.79 -16.17 5.21
N ASN A 206 -15.87 -14.83 5.17
CA ASN A 206 -17.09 -14.07 5.33
C ASN A 206 -18.08 -14.42 4.21
N PRO A 207 -19.34 -14.73 4.52
CA PRO A 207 -20.35 -14.94 3.49
C PRO A 207 -20.71 -13.60 2.82
N CYS A 208 -21.10 -13.65 1.55
CA CYS A 208 -21.76 -12.51 0.92
C CYS A 208 -23.13 -12.25 1.57
N PRO A 209 -23.59 -10.99 1.59
CA PRO A 209 -24.98 -10.66 1.88
C PRO A 209 -25.94 -11.44 0.98
N ARG A 210 -27.14 -11.71 1.50
CA ARG A 210 -28.26 -12.27 0.74
C ARG A 210 -29.30 -11.20 0.46
#